data_AF-A0A399ILE7-F1
#
_entry.id   AF-A0A399ILE7-F1
#
_cell.length_a   1.000
_cell.length_b   1.000
_cell.length_c   1.000
_cell.angle_alpha   90.00
_cell.angle_beta   90.00
_cell.angle_gamma   90.00
#
_symmetry.space_group_name_H-M   'P 1'
#
loop_
_entity.id
_entity.type
_entity.pdbx_description
1 polymer ?
#
loop_
_entity_poly.entity_id
_entity_poly.type
_entity_poly.pdbx_seq_one_letter_code
_entity_poly.pdbx_strand_id
1 'polypeptide(L)'
;MVQKPWFKIFVWFMATFFFFLASGVIISIFKPGPSENEVMRFMSGMMSAMDNSIMGIAMGVEGNSTLRNIIAYSYFMLVPIIAVSIVIGFIIRLRQGGKKDV
;
A
#
# COMPACT_ATOMS: atom_id res chain seq x y z
N MET A 1 10.51 26.29 -5.99
CA MET A 1 10.46 25.00 -5.28
C MET A 1 9.10 24.87 -4.60
N VAL A 2 8.08 24.34 -5.29
CA VAL A 2 6.76 24.13 -4.69
C VAL A 2 6.48 22.64 -4.73
N GLN A 3 6.80 21.94 -3.65
CA GLN A 3 6.41 20.54 -3.48
C GLN A 3 4.88 20.47 -3.48
N LYS A 4 4.32 19.60 -4.30
CA LYS A 4 2.87 19.48 -4.44
C LYS A 4 2.26 19.03 -3.09
N PRO A 5 1.07 19.51 -2.71
CA PRO A 5 0.50 19.25 -1.38
C PRO A 5 0.43 17.77 -0.99
N TRP A 6 0.10 16.90 -1.95
CA TRP A 6 0.07 15.44 -1.73
C TRP A 6 1.44 14.85 -1.40
N PHE A 7 2.50 15.39 -2.00
CA PHE A 7 3.87 14.93 -1.76
C PHE A 7 4.30 15.31 -0.35
N LYS A 8 3.90 16.49 0.13
CA LYS A 8 4.14 16.93 1.50
C LYS A 8 3.42 16.03 2.52
N ILE A 9 2.19 15.62 2.25
CA ILE A 9 1.43 14.68 3.09
C ILE A 9 2.11 13.30 3.10
N PHE A 10 2.50 12.80 1.94
CA PHE A 10 3.20 11.51 1.83
C PHE A 10 4.51 11.51 2.62
N VAL A 11 5.33 12.54 2.47
CA VAL A 11 6.59 12.68 3.22
C VAL A 11 6.34 12.79 4.72
N TRP A 12 5.33 13.55 5.14
CA TRP A 12 4.94 13.67 6.54
C TRP A 12 4.50 12.32 7.14
N PHE A 13 3.69 11.56 6.40
CA PHE A 13 3.26 10.22 6.81
C PHE A 13 4.46 9.26 6.93
N MET A 14 5.33 9.22 5.92
CA MET A 14 6.52 8.35 5.93
C MET A 14 7.48 8.71 7.06
N ALA A 15 7.74 10.01 7.27
CA ALA A 15 8.59 10.47 8.36
C ALA A 15 8.04 10.06 9.74
N THR A 16 6.74 10.21 9.93
CA THR A 16 6.06 9.80 11.17
C THR A 16 6.14 8.29 11.37
N PHE A 17 5.85 7.50 10.33
CA PHE A 17 5.92 6.04 10.37
C PHE A 17 7.32 5.54 10.77
N PHE A 18 8.38 6.05 10.11
CA PHE A 18 9.75 5.64 10.44
C PHE A 18 10.19 6.13 11.82
N PHE A 19 9.74 7.30 12.26
CA PHE A 19 10.02 7.79 13.61
C PHE A 19 9.42 6.88 14.68
N PHE A 20 8.17 6.44 14.51
CA PHE A 20 7.53 5.48 15.43
C PHE A 20 8.21 4.11 15.40
N LEU A 21 8.62 3.64 14.22
CA LEU A 21 9.35 2.39 14.07
C LEU A 21 10.69 2.45 14.81
N ALA A 22 11.48 3.51 14.60
CA ALA A 22 12.75 3.72 15.28
C ALA A 22 12.57 3.82 16.80
N SER A 23 11.55 4.56 17.25
CA SER A 23 11.22 4.66 18.68
C SER A 23 10.86 3.30 19.28
N GLY A 24 10.07 2.49 18.57
CA GLY A 24 9.74 1.13 18.97
C GLY A 24 10.98 0.23 19.09
N VAL A 25 11.92 0.33 18.16
CA VAL A 25 13.20 -0.40 18.22
C VAL A 25 14.02 0.04 19.43
N ILE A 26 14.17 1.35 19.67
CA ILE A 26 14.92 1.87 20.82
C ILE A 26 14.30 1.36 22.13
N ILE A 27 12.99 1.43 22.28
CA ILE A 27 12.27 0.93 23.48
C ILE A 27 12.50 -0.59 23.63
N SER A 28 12.52 -1.34 22.54
CA SER A 28 12.73 -2.79 22.57
C SER A 28 14.12 -3.20 23.07
N ILE A 29 15.16 -2.39 22.85
CA ILE A 29 16.53 -2.66 23.30
C ILE A 29 16.63 -2.63 24.83
N PHE A 30 15.81 -1.81 25.49
CA PHE A 30 15.83 -1.67 26.95
C PHE A 30 14.93 -2.68 27.68
N LYS A 31 14.17 -3.51 26.96
CA LYS A 31 13.31 -4.54 27.57
C LYS A 31 14.10 -5.85 27.70
N PRO A 32 14.06 -6.53 28.87
CA PRO A 32 14.63 -7.88 28.99
C PRO A 32 13.97 -8.83 27.96
N GLY A 33 14.74 -9.84 27.53
CA GLY A 33 14.32 -10.78 26.51
C GLY A 33 12.92 -11.36 26.78
N PRO A 34 12.10 -11.54 25.73
CA PRO A 34 10.71 -11.96 25.90
C PRO A 34 10.66 -13.38 26.48
N SER A 35 9.71 -13.61 27.39
CA SER A 35 9.37 -14.95 27.86
C SER A 35 8.79 -15.79 26.71
N GLU A 36 8.86 -17.13 26.81
CA GLU A 36 8.28 -18.03 25.81
C GLU A 36 6.79 -17.73 25.51
N ASN A 37 6.04 -17.35 26.54
CA ASN A 37 4.65 -16.93 26.40
C ASN A 37 4.48 -15.63 25.60
N GLU A 38 5.37 -14.66 25.77
CA GLU A 38 5.36 -13.43 24.97
C GLU A 38 5.76 -13.70 23.52
N VAL A 39 6.73 -14.60 23.30
CA VAL A 39 7.12 -15.04 21.94
C VAL A 39 5.96 -15.73 21.24
N MET A 40 5.29 -16.68 21.89
CA MET A 40 4.12 -17.34 21.30
C MET A 40 2.99 -16.36 20.97
N ARG A 41 2.71 -15.39 21.85
CA ARG A 41 1.70 -14.35 21.59
C ARG A 41 2.11 -13.42 20.45
N PHE A 42 3.39 -13.11 20.33
CA PHE A 42 3.90 -12.32 19.22
C PHE A 42 3.78 -13.08 17.89
N MET A 43 4.16 -14.36 17.87
CA MET A 43 4.04 -15.22 16.69
C MET A 43 2.58 -15.41 16.26
N SER A 44 1.64 -15.59 17.21
CA SER A 44 0.21 -15.69 16.89
C SER A 44 -0.36 -14.38 16.35
N GLY A 45 0.07 -13.24 16.91
CA GLY A 45 -0.26 -11.91 16.39
C GLY A 45 0.27 -11.69 14.98
N MET A 46 1.49 -12.14 14.69
CA MET A 46 2.10 -12.04 13.37
C MET A 46 1.39 -12.92 12.34
N MET A 47 1.02 -14.15 12.70
CA MET A 47 0.20 -15.01 11.85
C MET A 47 -1.17 -14.39 11.57
N SER A 48 -1.84 -13.87 12.60
CA SER A 48 -3.13 -13.17 12.44
C SER A 48 -3.01 -11.94 11.54
N ALA A 49 -1.95 -11.15 11.68
CA ALA A 49 -1.68 -10.02 10.81
C ALA A 49 -1.39 -10.47 9.36
N MET A 50 -0.70 -11.59 9.17
CA MET A 50 -0.44 -12.18 7.87
C MET A 50 -1.73 -12.63 7.19
N ASP A 51 -2.63 -13.29 7.91
CA ASP A 51 -3.94 -13.73 7.40
C ASP A 51 -4.80 -12.54 6.96
N ASN A 52 -4.72 -11.42 7.68
CA ASN A 52 -5.45 -10.18 7.34
C ASN A 52 -4.70 -9.28 6.34
N SER A 53 -3.51 -9.67 5.90
CA SER A 53 -2.74 -8.90 4.93
C SER A 53 -3.19 -9.20 3.50
N ILE A 54 -2.71 -8.40 2.54
CA ILE A 54 -2.90 -8.66 1.10
C ILE A 54 -2.40 -10.08 0.73
N MET A 55 -1.36 -10.57 1.41
CA MET A 55 -0.83 -11.91 1.20
C MET A 55 -1.80 -12.99 1.71
N GLY A 56 -2.37 -12.83 2.90
CA GLY A 56 -3.37 -13.76 3.43
C GLY A 56 -4.64 -13.79 2.59
N ILE A 57 -5.08 -12.63 2.11
CA ILE A 57 -6.19 -12.52 1.14
C ILE A 57 -5.84 -13.23 -0.16
N ALA A 58 -4.62 -13.05 -0.69
CA ALA A 58 -4.18 -13.72 -1.92
C ALA A 58 -4.12 -15.25 -1.78
N MET A 59 -3.64 -15.76 -0.64
CA MET A 59 -3.63 -17.21 -0.35
C MET A 59 -5.05 -17.76 -0.20
N GLY A 60 -5.97 -17.02 0.41
CA GLY A 60 -7.39 -17.40 0.49
C GLY A 60 -8.09 -17.43 -0.88
N VAL A 61 -7.67 -16.56 -1.80
CA VAL A 61 -8.19 -16.52 -3.18
C VAL A 61 -7.74 -17.74 -4.00
N GLU A 62 -6.54 -18.27 -3.75
CA GLU A 62 -6.03 -19.47 -4.46
C GLU A 62 -6.91 -20.70 -4.25
N GLY A 63 -7.52 -20.82 -3.06
CA GLY A 63 -8.42 -21.93 -2.72
C GLY A 63 -9.84 -21.83 -3.32
N ASN A 64 -10.22 -20.66 -3.88
CA ASN A 64 -11.56 -20.43 -4.40
C ASN A 64 -11.54 -20.02 -5.88
N SER A 65 -11.80 -21.00 -6.76
CA SER A 65 -11.76 -20.84 -8.22
C SER A 65 -12.69 -19.74 -8.74
N THR A 66 -13.85 -19.54 -8.13
CA THR A 66 -14.80 -18.48 -8.50
C THR A 66 -14.24 -17.10 -8.19
N LEU A 67 -13.70 -16.91 -6.97
CA LEU A 67 -13.12 -15.63 -6.55
C LEU A 67 -11.89 -15.26 -7.40
N ARG A 68 -11.05 -16.25 -7.68
CA ARG A 68 -9.88 -16.11 -8.55
C ARG A 68 -10.26 -15.64 -9.95
N ASN A 69 -11.30 -16.22 -10.54
CA ASN A 69 -11.79 -15.83 -11.87
C ASN A 69 -12.34 -14.39 -11.88
N ILE A 70 -13.11 -14.00 -10.86
CA ILE A 70 -13.64 -12.63 -10.75
C ILE A 70 -12.49 -11.61 -10.67
N ILE A 71 -11.46 -11.89 -9.87
CA ILE A 71 -10.30 -11.01 -9.74
C ILE A 71 -9.52 -10.95 -11.05
N ALA A 72 -9.33 -12.07 -11.74
CA ALA A 72 -8.64 -12.13 -13.02
C ALA A 72 -9.36 -11.32 -14.11
N TYR A 73 -10.69 -11.49 -14.25
CA TYR A 73 -11.48 -10.71 -15.21
C TYR A 73 -11.51 -9.23 -14.85
N SER A 74 -11.62 -8.91 -13.57
CA SER A 74 -11.58 -7.53 -13.08
C SER A 74 -10.25 -6.88 -13.46
N TYR A 75 -9.12 -7.53 -13.16
CA TYR A 75 -7.78 -7.05 -13.52
C TYR A 75 -7.63 -6.86 -15.03
N PHE A 76 -8.09 -7.82 -15.83
CA PHE A 76 -8.04 -7.77 -17.29
C PHE A 76 -8.79 -6.57 -17.87
N MET A 77 -9.90 -6.15 -17.27
CA MET A 77 -10.63 -4.94 -17.70
C MET A 77 -10.01 -3.65 -17.13
N LEU A 78 -9.56 -3.66 -15.87
CA LEU A 78 -9.13 -2.45 -15.15
C LEU A 78 -7.83 -1.87 -15.72
N VAL A 79 -6.86 -2.73 -16.06
CA VAL A 79 -5.55 -2.29 -16.57
C VAL A 79 -5.65 -1.51 -17.89
N PRO A 80 -6.37 -2.01 -18.93
CA PRO A 80 -6.60 -1.24 -20.15
C PRO A 80 -7.35 0.08 -19.88
N ILE A 81 -8.36 0.07 -19.01
CA ILE A 81 -9.13 1.29 -18.68
C ILE A 81 -8.23 2.35 -18.04
N ILE A 82 -7.34 1.96 -17.11
CA ILE A 82 -6.36 2.87 -16.51
C ILE A 82 -5.42 3.41 -17.58
N ALA A 83 -4.87 2.55 -18.44
CA ALA A 83 -3.95 2.96 -19.50
C ALA A 83 -4.61 3.99 -20.44
N VAL A 84 -5.83 3.71 -20.91
CA VAL A 84 -6.62 4.63 -21.75
C VAL A 84 -6.90 5.93 -21.01
N SER A 85 -7.28 5.87 -19.73
CA SER A 85 -7.56 7.06 -18.92
C SER A 85 -6.34 7.96 -18.75
N ILE A 86 -5.14 7.37 -18.55
CA ILE A 86 -3.89 8.12 -18.47
C ILE A 86 -3.59 8.80 -19.81
N VAL A 87 -3.72 8.08 -20.94
CA VAL A 87 -3.48 8.62 -22.28
C VAL A 87 -4.44 9.78 -22.57
N ILE A 88 -5.74 9.61 -22.31
CA ILE A 88 -6.74 10.66 -22.49
C ILE A 88 -6.42 11.87 -21.61
N GLY A 89 -6.11 11.64 -20.32
CA GLY A 89 -5.71 12.72 -19.40
C GLY A 89 -4.48 13.49 -19.88
N PHE A 90 -3.51 12.80 -20.47
CA PHE A 90 -2.32 13.42 -21.04
C PHE A 90 -2.65 14.25 -22.29
N ILE A 91 -3.50 13.72 -23.19
CA ILE A 91 -3.97 14.44 -24.39
C ILE A 91 -4.73 15.71 -24.01
N ILE A 92 -5.64 15.64 -23.04
CA ILE A 92 -6.41 16.80 -22.56
C ILE A 92 -5.45 17.85 -22.01
N ARG A 93 -4.47 17.43 -21.21
CA ARG A 93 -3.50 18.34 -20.61
C ARG A 93 -2.61 19.04 -21.65
N LEU A 94 -2.17 18.32 -22.69
CA LEU A 94 -1.42 18.91 -23.80
C LEU A 94 -2.26 19.91 -24.60
N ARG A 95 -3.54 19.58 -24.87
CA ARG A 95 -4.46 20.48 -25.59
C ARG A 95 -4.82 21.74 -24.80
N GLN A 96 -4.94 21.65 -23.47
CA GLN A 96 -5.21 22.81 -22.61
C GLN A 96 -3.96 23.67 -22.37
N GLY A 97 -2.78 23.05 -22.33
CA GLY A 97 -1.50 23.76 -22.21
C GLY A 97 -1.19 24.67 -23.39
N GLY A 98 -1.64 24.32 -24.61
CA GLY A 98 -1.47 25.15 -25.81
C GLY A 98 -2.50 26.27 -25.99
N LYS A 99 -3.51 26.38 -25.12
CA LYS A 99 -4.61 27.37 -25.24
C LYS A 99 -4.46 28.55 -24.29
N LYS A 100 -3.29 28.71 -23.65
CA LYS A 100 -3.02 29.76 -22.66
C LYS A 100 -2.25 30.98 -23.19
N ASP A 101 -1.95 31.02 -24.50
CA ASP A 101 -1.19 32.10 -25.13
C ASP A 101 -1.98 32.79 -26.25
N VAL A 102 -3.22 33.22 -25.98
CA VAL A 102 -3.91 34.30 -26.71
C VAL A 102 -4.66 35.18 -25.72
#